data_AF-A0A0F9U734-F1
#
_entry.id   AF-A0A0F9U734-F1
#
_cell.length_a   1.000
_cell.length_b   1.000
_cell.length_c   1.000
_cell.angle_alpha   90.00
_cell.angle_beta   90.00
_cell.angle_gamma   90.00
#
_symmetry.space_group_name_H-M   'P 1'
#
loop_
_entity.id
_entity.type
_entity.pdbx_description
1 polymer ?
#
loop_
_entity_poly.entity_id
_entity_poly.type
_entity_poly.pdbx_seq_one_letter_code
_entity_poly.pdbx_strand_id
1 'polypeptide(L)'
;MTEMDTETLRKELEQYRTERDKIRALIGQIGGVANTRRDRTLNIIFICLVLTLFSLDIAQHFEWIPHLWPPMISLELALLLVSFKIIWMIHQQARIEHFQFWILNSIEFRLNEMSRRFQTIEKALKQRPGPH
;
A
#
# COMPACT_ATOMS: atom_id res chain seq x y z
N MET A 1 -4.67 -25.83 41.57
CA MET A 1 -4.03 -25.70 40.24
C MET A 1 -5.19 -25.48 39.29
N THR A 2 -5.63 -24.22 39.26
CA THR A 2 -7.05 -23.90 39.40
C THR A 2 -7.57 -23.36 38.08
N GLU A 3 -8.75 -23.80 37.65
CA GLU A 3 -9.39 -23.44 36.36
C GLU A 3 -9.42 -21.92 36.06
N MET A 4 -9.30 -21.10 37.11
CA MET A 4 -9.10 -19.66 37.06
C MET A 4 -7.89 -19.22 36.20
N ASP A 5 -6.76 -19.93 36.25
CA ASP A 5 -5.56 -19.61 35.44
C ASP A 5 -5.81 -19.90 33.95
N THR A 6 -6.51 -20.99 33.63
CA THR A 6 -6.83 -21.31 32.24
C THR A 6 -7.81 -20.33 31.61
N GLU A 7 -8.73 -19.76 32.38
CA GLU A 7 -9.63 -18.72 31.91
C GLU A 7 -8.96 -17.35 31.77
N THR A 8 -8.07 -16.97 32.67
CA THR A 8 -7.30 -15.72 32.56
C THR A 8 -6.34 -15.77 31.37
N LEU A 9 -5.61 -16.87 31.17
CA LEU A 9 -4.77 -17.07 29.98
C LEU A 9 -5.58 -16.99 28.68
N ARG A 10 -6.80 -17.53 28.64
CA ARG A 10 -7.68 -17.42 27.47
C ARG A 10 -8.11 -15.99 27.18
N LYS A 11 -8.48 -15.23 28.21
CA LYS A 11 -8.84 -13.81 28.08
C LYS A 11 -7.66 -12.97 27.60
N GLU A 12 -6.47 -13.19 28.14
CA GLU A 12 -5.25 -12.53 27.66
C GLU A 12 -4.96 -12.89 26.20
N LEU A 13 -5.12 -14.16 25.82
CA LEU A 13 -4.91 -14.60 24.43
C LEU A 13 -5.88 -13.93 23.44
N GLU A 14 -7.15 -13.76 23.83
CA GLU A 14 -8.14 -13.04 23.04
C GLU A 14 -7.84 -11.54 22.94
N GLN A 15 -7.37 -10.93 24.02
CA GLN A 15 -6.90 -9.54 23.99
C GLN A 15 -5.71 -9.38 23.03
N TYR A 16 -4.73 -10.28 23.09
CA TYR A 16 -3.59 -10.28 22.15
C TYR A 16 -4.01 -10.43 20.70
N ARG A 17 -5.00 -11.29 20.39
CA ARG A 17 -5.54 -11.43 19.03
C ARG A 17 -6.21 -10.15 18.57
N THR A 18 -7.01 -9.54 19.43
CA THR A 18 -7.75 -8.31 19.13
C THR A 18 -6.81 -7.13 18.89
N GLU A 19 -5.77 -6.98 19.71
CA GLU A 19 -4.74 -5.96 19.50
C GLU A 19 -3.94 -6.21 18.22
N ARG A 20 -3.59 -7.46 17.94
CA ARG A 20 -2.92 -7.82 16.68
C ARG A 20 -3.75 -7.44 15.45
N ASP A 21 -5.06 -7.70 15.48
CA ASP A 21 -5.92 -7.39 14.34
C ASP A 21 -6.14 -5.89 14.18
N LYS A 22 -6.18 -5.12 15.28
CA LYS A 22 -6.15 -3.64 15.23
C LYS A 22 -4.85 -3.12 14.62
N ILE A 23 -3.71 -3.65 15.04
CA ILE A 23 -2.39 -3.28 14.48
C ILE A 23 -2.34 -3.62 13.00
N ARG A 24 -2.82 -4.79 12.60
CA ARG A 24 -2.90 -5.20 11.18
C ARG A 24 -3.84 -4.28 10.39
N ALA A 25 -4.97 -3.88 10.95
CA ALA A 25 -5.91 -2.96 10.31
C ALA A 25 -5.29 -1.58 10.13
N LEU A 26 -4.62 -1.04 11.14
CA LEU A 26 -3.88 0.23 11.06
C LEU A 26 -2.77 0.14 10.01
N ILE A 27 -1.96 -0.93 10.02
CA ILE A 27 -0.91 -1.15 9.00
C ILE A 27 -1.52 -1.30 7.60
N GLY A 28 -2.65 -1.97 7.45
CA GLY A 28 -3.35 -2.11 6.17
C GLY A 28 -3.99 -0.81 5.68
N GLN A 29 -4.42 0.07 6.60
CA GLN A 29 -4.96 1.38 6.28
C GLN A 29 -3.86 2.34 5.82
N ILE A 30 -2.65 2.23 6.38
CA ILE A 30 -1.49 3.03 5.96
C ILE A 30 -0.82 2.41 4.72
N GLY A 31 -0.83 1.09 4.57
CA GLY A 31 -0.29 0.34 3.44
C GLY A 31 -1.18 0.30 2.18
N GLY A 32 -2.31 1.00 2.17
CA GLY A 32 -3.03 1.29 0.93
C GLY A 32 -3.94 0.18 0.40
N VAL A 33 -4.33 -0.82 1.21
CA VAL A 33 -5.23 -1.90 0.75
C VAL A 33 -6.61 -1.36 0.30
N ALA A 34 -7.09 -0.28 0.94
CA ALA A 34 -8.29 0.44 0.51
C ALA A 34 -8.06 1.24 -0.78
N ASN A 35 -6.85 1.75 -0.99
CA ASN A 35 -6.49 2.58 -2.13
C ASN A 35 -6.27 1.73 -3.40
N THR A 36 -5.77 0.50 -3.29
CA THR A 36 -5.57 -0.41 -4.45
C THR A 36 -6.86 -0.71 -5.22
N ARG A 37 -8.00 -0.92 -4.53
CA ARG A 37 -9.29 -1.14 -5.22
C ARG A 37 -9.74 0.10 -5.97
N ARG A 38 -9.66 1.27 -5.34
CA ARG A 38 -10.03 2.56 -5.94
C ARG A 38 -9.12 2.90 -7.12
N ASP A 39 -7.83 2.66 -7.01
CA ASP A 39 -6.85 2.87 -8.08
C ASP A 39 -7.14 1.97 -9.28
N ARG A 40 -7.48 0.69 -9.04
CA ARG A 40 -7.87 -0.24 -10.11
C ARG A 40 -9.13 0.23 -10.83
N THR A 41 -10.16 0.66 -10.09
CA THR A 41 -11.39 1.19 -10.67
C THR A 41 -11.12 2.46 -11.48
N LEU A 42 -10.33 3.41 -10.94
CA LEU A 42 -9.95 4.63 -11.66
C LEU A 42 -9.13 4.33 -12.92
N ASN A 43 -8.28 3.29 -12.90
CA ASN A 43 -7.54 2.89 -14.09
C ASN A 43 -8.44 2.31 -15.18
N ILE A 44 -9.40 1.45 -14.81
CA ILE A 44 -10.37 0.88 -15.75
C ILE A 44 -11.22 1.99 -16.38
N ILE A 45 -11.73 2.93 -15.56
CA ILE A 45 -12.50 4.08 -16.05
C ILE A 45 -11.67 4.89 -17.04
N PHE A 46 -10.40 5.15 -16.73
CA PHE A 46 -9.51 5.90 -17.60
C PHE A 46 -9.28 5.22 -18.95
N ILE A 47 -9.04 3.90 -18.95
CA ILE A 47 -8.89 3.12 -20.18
C ILE A 47 -10.18 3.16 -21.00
N CYS A 48 -11.34 2.95 -20.38
CA CYS A 48 -12.64 3.08 -21.06
C CYS A 48 -12.83 4.46 -21.68
N LEU A 49 -12.46 5.52 -20.97
CA LEU A 49 -12.60 6.90 -21.45
C LEU A 49 -11.71 7.17 -22.68
N VAL A 50 -10.43 6.75 -22.62
CA VAL A 50 -9.50 6.86 -23.76
C VAL A 50 -9.99 6.04 -24.96
N LEU A 51 -10.43 4.79 -24.74
CA LEU A 51 -10.98 3.94 -25.79
C LEU A 51 -12.25 4.53 -26.41
N THR A 52 -13.10 5.15 -25.60
CA THR A 52 -14.33 5.79 -26.09
C THR A 52 -14.00 7.00 -26.95
N LEU A 53 -13.09 7.87 -26.49
CA LEU A 53 -12.61 9.01 -27.28
C LEU A 53 -12.01 8.56 -28.61
N PHE A 54 -11.15 7.53 -28.59
CA PHE A 54 -10.53 6.99 -29.80
C PHE A 54 -11.54 6.33 -30.75
N SER A 55 -12.51 5.60 -30.20
CA SER A 55 -13.57 4.97 -31.01
C SER A 55 -14.49 6.00 -31.65
N LEU A 56 -14.79 7.09 -30.94
CA LEU A 56 -15.56 8.22 -31.48
C LEU A 56 -14.79 8.94 -32.60
N ASP A 57 -13.48 9.08 -32.46
CA ASP A 57 -12.61 9.67 -33.49
C ASP A 57 -12.63 8.81 -34.77
N ILE A 58 -12.49 7.49 -34.63
CA ILE A 58 -12.61 6.53 -35.74
C ILE A 58 -14.00 6.56 -36.37
N ALA A 59 -15.06 6.58 -35.56
CA ALA A 59 -16.44 6.59 -36.06
C ALA A 59 -16.77 7.87 -36.85
N GLN A 60 -16.24 9.01 -36.43
CA GLN A 60 -16.33 10.27 -37.17
C GLN A 60 -15.52 10.22 -38.47
N HIS A 61 -14.31 9.64 -38.43
CA HIS A 61 -13.47 9.48 -39.63
C HIS A 61 -14.12 8.55 -40.68
N PHE A 62 -14.88 7.54 -40.25
CA PHE A 62 -15.56 6.60 -41.15
C PHE A 62 -16.93 7.09 -41.66
N GLU A 63 -17.26 8.37 -41.46
CA GLU A 63 -18.56 9.01 -41.77
C GLU A 63 -19.79 8.28 -41.17
N TRP A 64 -19.58 7.46 -40.14
CA TRP A 64 -20.64 6.68 -39.50
C TRP A 64 -21.52 7.55 -38.59
N ILE A 65 -21.00 8.70 -38.16
CA ILE A 65 -21.64 9.68 -37.27
C ILE A 65 -21.34 11.08 -37.84
N PRO A 66 -22.28 12.04 -37.81
CA PRO A 66 -22.01 13.42 -38.24
C PRO A 66 -20.82 14.02 -37.47
N HIS A 67 -20.01 14.80 -38.17
CA HIS A 67 -18.84 15.45 -37.59
C HIS A 67 -19.27 16.49 -36.55
N LEU A 68 -19.28 16.08 -35.28
CA LEU A 68 -19.60 16.99 -34.19
C LEU A 68 -18.42 17.93 -33.90
N TRP A 69 -17.16 17.46 -33.95
CA TRP A 69 -15.98 18.19 -33.44
C TRP A 69 -14.74 18.02 -34.34
N PRO A 70 -13.91 19.05 -34.58
CA PRO A 70 -12.69 18.95 -35.39
C PRO A 70 -11.76 17.82 -34.91
N PRO A 71 -11.22 16.95 -35.81
CA PRO A 71 -10.47 15.76 -35.42
C PRO A 71 -9.17 16.10 -34.67
N MET A 72 -8.59 17.25 -34.97
CA MET A 72 -7.35 17.73 -34.37
C MET A 72 -7.48 17.95 -32.86
N ILE A 73 -8.63 18.44 -32.40
CA ILE A 73 -8.88 18.75 -30.98
C ILE A 73 -9.07 17.46 -30.17
N SER A 74 -9.69 16.44 -30.76
CA SER A 74 -9.92 15.12 -30.13
C SER A 74 -8.60 14.46 -29.73
N LEU A 75 -7.64 14.41 -30.65
CA LEU A 75 -6.33 13.82 -30.42
C LEU A 75 -5.50 14.60 -29.38
N GLU A 76 -5.52 15.94 -29.46
CA GLU A 76 -4.87 16.80 -28.47
C GLU A 76 -5.44 16.60 -27.05
N LEU A 77 -6.78 16.49 -26.94
CA LEU A 77 -7.47 16.26 -25.67
C LEU A 77 -7.14 14.88 -25.09
N ALA A 78 -7.07 13.85 -25.93
CA ALA A 78 -6.67 12.51 -25.53
C ALA A 78 -5.23 12.49 -24.99
N LEU A 79 -4.31 13.16 -25.68
CA LEU A 79 -2.91 13.26 -25.27
C LEU A 79 -2.74 14.06 -23.96
N LEU A 80 -3.52 15.13 -23.79
CA LEU A 80 -3.58 15.90 -22.55
C LEU A 80 -4.09 15.05 -21.38
N LEU A 81 -5.17 14.27 -21.59
CA LEU A 81 -5.72 13.35 -20.59
C LEU A 81 -4.69 12.33 -20.12
N VAL A 82 -3.98 11.68 -21.06
CA VAL A 82 -2.93 10.71 -20.75
C VAL A 82 -1.79 11.37 -19.97
N SER A 83 -1.39 12.57 -20.36
CA SER A 83 -0.34 13.32 -19.65
C SER A 83 -0.75 13.64 -18.21
N PHE A 84 -1.97 14.10 -17.99
CA PHE A 84 -2.52 14.35 -16.66
C PHE A 84 -2.57 13.08 -15.79
N LYS A 85 -2.94 11.94 -16.39
CA LYS A 85 -2.96 10.63 -15.72
C LYS A 85 -1.58 10.18 -15.24
N ILE A 86 -0.53 10.44 -16.02
CA ILE A 86 0.86 10.13 -15.64
C ILE A 86 1.27 10.98 -14.44
N ILE A 87 1.03 12.30 -14.47
CA ILE A 87 1.31 13.20 -13.35
C ILE A 87 0.57 12.74 -12.09
N TRP A 88 -0.71 12.38 -12.24
CA TRP A 88 -1.52 11.84 -11.14
C TRP A 88 -0.93 10.55 -10.55
N MET A 89 -0.48 9.63 -11.41
CA MET A 89 0.15 8.38 -10.98
C MET A 89 1.43 8.64 -10.18
N ILE A 90 2.29 9.55 -10.65
CA ILE A 90 3.54 9.91 -9.98
C ILE A 90 3.25 10.54 -8.61
N HIS A 91 2.28 11.47 -8.54
CA HIS A 91 1.89 12.07 -7.27
C HIS A 91 1.37 11.04 -6.26
N GLN A 92 0.65 10.01 -6.73
CA GLN A 92 0.15 8.93 -5.87
C GLN A 92 1.28 8.01 -5.37
N GLN A 93 2.31 7.76 -6.18
CA GLN A 93 3.46 6.91 -5.84
C GLN A 93 4.30 7.47 -4.70
N ALA A 94 4.49 8.81 -4.64
CA ALA A 94 5.28 9.47 -3.60
C ALA A 94 4.80 9.16 -2.16
N ARG A 95 3.48 8.95 -1.98
CA ARG A 95 2.92 8.58 -0.66
C ARG A 95 3.29 7.17 -0.22
N ILE A 96 3.40 6.26 -1.19
CA ILE A 96 3.76 4.85 -0.94
C ILE A 96 5.25 4.76 -0.60
N GLU A 97 6.09 5.50 -1.31
CA GLU A 97 7.54 5.54 -1.05
C GLU A 97 7.85 6.02 0.36
N HIS A 98 7.19 7.09 0.81
CA HIS A 98 7.30 7.56 2.19
C HIS A 98 6.91 6.44 3.16
N PHE A 99 5.77 5.77 2.96
CA PHE A 99 5.37 4.68 3.83
C PHE A 99 6.38 3.51 3.88
N GLN A 100 6.91 3.12 2.72
CA GLN A 100 7.95 2.09 2.64
C GLN A 100 9.21 2.51 3.41
N PHE A 101 9.62 3.78 3.30
CA PHE A 101 10.72 4.34 4.06
C PHE A 101 10.49 4.27 5.58
N TRP A 102 9.29 4.65 6.05
CA TRP A 102 8.95 4.58 7.47
C TRP A 102 8.96 3.15 8.02
N ILE A 103 8.45 2.18 7.25
CA ILE A 103 8.51 0.77 7.64
C ILE A 103 9.97 0.30 7.73
N LEU A 104 10.78 0.60 6.71
CA LEU A 104 12.17 0.16 6.67
C LEU A 104 12.95 0.69 7.89
N ASN A 105 12.80 1.98 8.19
CA ASN A 105 13.43 2.61 9.36
C ASN A 105 12.99 1.96 10.68
N SER A 106 11.69 1.60 10.81
CA SER A 106 11.20 0.91 12.01
C SER A 106 11.79 -0.49 12.17
N ILE A 107 11.97 -1.22 11.06
CA ILE A 107 12.57 -2.55 11.05
C ILE A 107 14.07 -2.45 11.37
N GLU A 108 14.76 -1.48 10.78
CA GLU A 108 16.17 -1.20 11.03
C GLU A 108 16.41 -0.90 12.51
N PHE A 109 15.61 0.00 13.10
CA PHE A 109 15.69 0.31 14.53
C PHE A 109 15.50 -0.93 15.41
N ARG A 110 14.47 -1.74 15.11
CA ARG A 110 14.16 -2.94 15.90
C ARG A 110 15.22 -4.03 15.76
N LEU A 111 15.79 -4.21 14.56
CA LEU A 111 16.93 -5.11 14.33
C LEU A 111 18.15 -4.65 15.11
N ASN A 112 18.43 -3.34 15.13
CA ASN A 112 19.55 -2.77 15.86
C ASN A 112 19.40 -2.98 17.37
N GLU A 113 18.20 -2.79 17.91
CA GLU A 113 17.90 -3.06 19.32
C GLU A 113 18.08 -4.55 19.66
N MET A 114 17.57 -5.46 18.83
CA MET A 114 17.76 -6.90 19.03
C MET A 114 19.25 -7.28 18.99
N SER A 115 20.03 -6.69 18.09
CA SER A 115 21.48 -6.91 18.01
C SER A 115 22.20 -6.49 19.30
N ARG A 116 21.85 -5.31 19.85
CA ARG A 116 22.38 -4.84 21.15
C ARG A 116 22.01 -5.79 22.29
N ARG A 117 20.76 -6.24 22.35
CA ARG A 117 20.30 -7.21 23.37
C ARG A 117 21.07 -8.54 23.26
N PHE A 118 21.32 -9.03 22.05
CA PHE A 118 22.13 -10.23 21.81
C PHE A 118 23.57 -10.07 22.34
N GLN A 119 24.21 -8.94 22.06
CA GLN A 119 25.56 -8.67 22.58
C GLN A 119 25.61 -8.59 24.10
N THR A 120 24.58 -8.03 24.75
CA THR A 120 24.48 -8.00 26.21
C THR A 120 24.33 -9.41 26.79
N ILE A 121 23.51 -10.26 26.16
CA ILE A 121 23.35 -11.67 26.56
C ILE A 121 24.67 -12.42 26.41
N GLU A 122 25.36 -12.25 25.28
CA GLU A 122 26.66 -12.88 25.03
C GLU A 122 27.69 -12.47 26.10
N LYS A 123 27.77 -11.17 26.43
CA LYS A 123 28.66 -10.67 27.50
C LYS A 123 28.31 -11.25 28.87
N ALA A 124 27.02 -11.32 29.21
CA ALA A 124 26.56 -11.89 30.47
C ALA A 124 26.89 -13.39 30.59
N LEU A 125 26.78 -14.14 29.49
CA LEU A 125 27.18 -15.55 29.44
C LEU A 125 28.70 -15.72 29.55
N LYS A 126 29.49 -14.84 28.94
CA LYS A 126 30.96 -14.86 29.02
C LYS A 126 31.50 -14.51 30.41
N GLN A 127 30.78 -13.67 31.16
CA GLN A 127 31.16 -13.24 32.52
C GLN A 127 30.68 -14.19 33.62
N ARG A 128 29.88 -15.21 33.31
CA ARG A 128 29.47 -16.22 34.29
C ARG A 128 30.57 -17.29 34.34
N PRO A 129 31.47 -17.30 35.36
CA PRO A 129 32.38 -18.42 35.53
C PRO A 129 31.53 -19.67 35.73
N GLY A 130 31.80 -20.72 34.95
CA GLY A 130 31.08 -21.98 35.06
C GLY A 130 31.16 -22.49 36.51
N PRO A 131 30.10 -23.16 37.01
CA PRO A 131 30.20 -23.86 38.28
C PRO A 131 31.27 -24.95 38.11
N HIS A 132 32.43 -24.72 38.72
CA HIS A 132 33.39 -25.79 39.02
C HIS A 132 32.79 -26.70 40.10
#